data_AF-D1PGQ8-F1
#
_entry.id   AF-D1PGQ8-F1
#
_cell.length_a   1.000
_cell.length_b   1.000
_cell.length_c   1.000
_cell.angle_alpha   90.00
_cell.angle_beta   90.00
_cell.angle_gamma   90.00
#
_symmetry.space_group_name_H-M   'P 1'
#
loop_
_entity.id
_entity.type
_entity.pdbx_description
1 polymer ?
#
loop_
_entity_poly.entity_id
_entity_poly.type
_entity_poly.pdbx_seq_one_letter_code
_entity_poly.pdbx_strand_id
1 'polypeptide(L)'
;MTGEEMKIYLKQSGIPLATIAEGLGISPQNLNGRLKAKSLKTDFVAQIRAVIDSYASSLSTEMEGDVMDSNVNGSNNMAGQSSVDLALQRETEVLRKQNEFQQKLIEAQQKQIATLLALASKNIINN
;
A
#
# COMPACT_ATOMS: atom_id res chain seq x y z
N MET A 1 14.52 -3.67 15.51
CA MET A 1 13.70 -3.77 14.28
C MET A 1 14.52 -4.44 13.20
N THR A 2 13.93 -5.41 12.52
CA THR A 2 14.53 -6.18 11.42
C THR A 2 14.33 -5.46 10.08
N GLY A 3 15.07 -5.87 9.06
CA GLY A 3 14.90 -5.37 7.71
C GLY A 3 13.53 -5.67 7.09
N GLU A 4 12.94 -6.82 7.43
CA GLU A 4 11.61 -7.21 6.94
C GLU A 4 10.50 -6.40 7.60
N GLU A 5 10.57 -6.18 8.91
CA GLU A 5 9.66 -5.27 9.63
C GLU A 5 9.72 -3.86 9.04
N MET A 6 10.92 -3.37 8.73
CA MET A 6 11.09 -2.07 8.09
C MET A 6 10.47 -2.04 6.70
N LYS A 7 10.65 -3.09 5.90
CA LYS A 7 10.09 -3.18 4.55
C LYS A 7 8.55 -3.15 4.57
N ILE A 8 7.93 -3.76 5.57
CA ILE A 8 6.47 -3.68 5.80
C ILE A 8 6.09 -2.24 6.13
N TYR A 9 6.80 -1.60 7.05
CA TYR A 9 6.56 -0.21 7.43
C TYR A 9 6.68 0.77 6.24
N LEU A 10 7.69 0.59 5.38
CA LEU A 10 7.85 1.40 4.16
C LEU A 10 6.72 1.19 3.14
N LYS A 11 6.13 -0.02 3.08
CA LYS A 11 4.96 -0.26 2.23
C LYS A 11 3.71 0.39 2.79
N GLN A 12 3.56 0.39 4.12
CA GLN A 12 2.43 0.99 4.82
C GLN A 12 2.42 2.52 4.73
N SER A 13 3.57 3.17 4.61
CA SER A 13 3.63 4.62 4.42
C SER A 13 3.12 5.08 3.04
N GLY A 14 2.99 4.16 2.07
CA GLY A 14 2.58 4.49 0.71
C GLY A 14 3.64 5.24 -0.12
N ILE A 15 4.81 5.52 0.46
CA ILE A 15 5.88 6.27 -0.20
C ILE A 15 6.73 5.31 -1.05
N PRO A 16 7.00 5.62 -2.32
CA PRO A 16 7.86 4.79 -3.16
C PRO A 16 9.25 4.62 -2.56
N LEU A 17 9.78 3.40 -2.58
CA LEU A 17 11.11 3.08 -2.04
C LEU A 17 12.22 3.96 -2.65
N ALA A 18 12.07 4.36 -3.92
CA ALA A 18 13.01 5.24 -4.60
C ALA A 18 13.04 6.64 -3.97
N THR A 19 11.88 7.21 -3.65
CA THR A 19 11.71 8.50 -2.98
C THR A 19 12.32 8.49 -1.58
N ILE A 20 12.16 7.39 -0.85
CA ILE A 20 12.79 7.22 0.47
C ILE A 20 14.31 7.12 0.33
N ALA A 21 14.80 6.38 -0.67
CA ALA A 21 16.25 6.27 -0.92
C ALA A 21 16.86 7.63 -1.28
N GLU A 22 16.16 8.42 -2.09
CA GLU A 22 16.54 9.80 -2.42
C GLU A 22 16.60 10.70 -1.18
N GLY A 23 15.60 10.64 -0.30
CA GLY A 23 15.60 11.38 0.96
C GLY A 23 16.72 10.97 1.93
N LEU A 24 17.27 9.77 1.77
CA LEU A 24 18.43 9.27 2.51
C LEU A 24 19.76 9.52 1.77
N GLY A 25 19.73 10.07 0.56
CA GLY A 25 20.93 10.29 -0.27
C GLY A 25 21.62 9.00 -0.73
N ILE A 26 20.88 7.89 -0.84
CA ILE A 26 21.41 6.58 -1.26
C ILE A 26 20.66 6.02 -2.46
N SER A 27 21.26 5.06 -3.16
CA SER A 27 20.55 4.39 -4.25
C SER A 27 19.45 3.45 -3.72
N PRO A 28 18.35 3.24 -4.47
CA PRO A 28 17.30 2.30 -4.11
C PRO A 28 17.82 0.86 -3.93
N GLN A 29 18.86 0.47 -4.69
CA GLN A 29 19.50 -0.83 -4.53
C GLN A 29 20.25 -0.95 -3.19
N ASN A 30 20.93 0.12 -2.75
CA ASN A 30 21.64 0.15 -1.47
C ASN A 30 20.66 0.10 -0.30
N LEU A 31 19.56 0.86 -0.38
CA LEU A 31 18.45 0.79 0.57
C LEU A 31 17.90 -0.64 0.66
N ASN A 32 17.54 -1.24 -0.48
CA ASN A 32 17.02 -2.61 -0.53
C ASN A 32 18.04 -3.65 -0.01
N GLY A 33 19.34 -3.43 -0.26
CA GLY A 33 20.41 -4.26 0.30
C GLY A 33 20.45 -4.21 1.83
N ARG A 34 20.30 -3.02 2.41
CA ARG A 34 20.26 -2.82 3.87
C ARG A 34 19.02 -3.44 4.51
N LEU A 35 17.88 -3.41 3.82
CA LEU A 35 16.64 -4.04 4.27
C LEU A 35 16.67 -5.58 4.28
N LYS A 36 17.70 -6.22 3.73
CA LYS A 36 17.92 -7.68 3.87
C LYS A 36 18.61 -8.06 5.17
N ALA A 37 19.05 -7.09 5.98
CA ALA A 37 19.76 -7.36 7.22
C ALA A 37 18.81 -7.92 8.29
N LYS A 38 19.32 -8.90 9.06
CA LYS A 38 18.60 -9.51 10.19
C LYS A 38 18.25 -8.50 11.29
N SER A 39 19.06 -7.45 11.43
CA SER A 39 18.82 -6.33 12.35
C SER A 39 19.30 -5.03 11.73
N LEU A 40 18.54 -3.95 11.91
CA LEU A 40 18.91 -2.61 11.44
C LEU A 40 19.47 -1.78 12.60
N LYS A 41 20.45 -0.92 12.28
CA LYS A 41 20.96 0.07 13.24
C LYS A 41 19.88 1.10 13.57
N THR A 42 19.76 1.46 14.84
CA THR A 42 18.76 2.42 15.33
C THR A 42 18.85 3.76 14.60
N ASP A 43 20.06 4.26 14.34
CA ASP A 43 20.27 5.52 13.61
C ASP A 43 19.70 5.48 12.19
N PHE A 44 19.82 4.32 11.53
CA PHE A 44 19.31 4.13 10.18
C PHE A 44 17.78 4.07 10.17
N VAL A 45 17.20 3.45 11.20
CA VAL A 45 15.74 3.43 11.41
C VAL A 45 15.20 4.84 11.64
N ALA A 46 15.87 5.63 12.50
CA ALA A 46 15.48 7.00 12.78
C ALA A 46 15.53 7.89 11.54
N GLN A 47 16.58 7.76 10.71
CA GLN A 47 16.69 8.48 9.45
C GLN A 47 15.53 8.16 8.49
N ILE A 48 15.17 6.88 8.34
CA ILE A 48 14.04 6.48 7.49
C ILE A 48 12.73 7.12 7.98
N ARG A 49 12.49 7.09 9.30
CA ARG A 49 11.29 7.70 9.88
C ARG A 49 11.25 9.21 9.67
N ALA A 50 12.37 9.90 9.88
CA ALA A 50 12.46 11.34 9.66
C ALA A 50 12.17 11.73 8.19
N VAL A 51 12.63 10.93 7.23
CA VAL A 51 12.27 11.12 5.82
C VAL A 51 10.76 10.93 5.63
N ILE A 52 10.18 9.85 6.13
CA ILE A 52 8.73 9.61 5.97
C ILE A 52 7.91 10.73 6.64
N ASP A 53 8.30 11.16 7.84
CA ASP A 53 7.62 12.22 8.59
C ASP A 53 7.71 13.58 7.86
N SER A 54 8.82 13.89 7.19
CA SER A 54 8.94 15.11 6.39
C SER A 54 8.04 15.08 5.15
N TYR A 55 7.89 13.91 4.52
CA TYR A 55 6.95 13.72 3.41
C TYR A 55 5.49 13.82 3.87
N ALA A 56 5.15 13.22 5.01
CA ALA A 56 3.81 13.33 5.60
C ALA A 56 3.47 14.78 6.00
N SER A 57 4.45 15.52 6.54
CA SER A 57 4.28 16.93 6.88
C SER A 57 4.10 17.79 5.63
N SER A 58 4.87 17.53 4.56
CA SER A 58 4.77 18.29 3.31
C SER A 58 3.42 18.09 2.62
N LEU A 59 2.89 16.85 2.61
CA LEU A 59 1.55 16.54 2.10
C LEU A 59 0.42 17.19 2.92
N SER A 60 0.66 17.48 4.20
CA SER A 60 -0.29 18.19 5.06
C SER A 60 -0.23 19.71 4.84
N THR A 61 0.93 20.26 4.47
CA THR A 61 1.15 21.69 4.24
C THR A 61 0.58 22.19 2.91
N GLU A 62 0.33 21.32 1.93
CA GLU A 62 -0.30 21.70 0.65
C GLU A 62 -1.83 21.93 0.74
N MET A 63 -2.45 21.74 1.91
CA MET A 63 -3.90 21.96 2.13
C MET A 63 -4.24 23.23 2.95
N GLU A 64 -3.26 24.07 3.29
CA GLU A 64 -3.49 25.33 4.04
C GLU A 64 -2.83 26.57 3.39
N GLY A 65 -2.53 26.52 2.09
CA GLY A 65 -1.79 27.58 1.39
C GLY A 65 -2.61 28.62 0.63
N ASP A 66 -3.92 28.44 0.42
CA ASP A 66 -4.67 29.26 -0.55
C ASP A 66 -5.95 29.91 0.01
N VAL A 67 -6.03 30.08 1.33
CA VAL A 67 -7.19 30.73 1.99
C VAL A 67 -6.79 32.04 2.66
N MET A 68 -6.14 32.92 1.90
CA MET A 68 -6.12 34.34 2.24
C MET A 68 -6.59 35.16 1.05
N ASP A 69 -7.64 35.94 1.34
CA ASP A 69 -8.15 37.08 0.61
C ASP A 69 -9.03 36.81 -0.63
N SER A 70 -10.37 36.80 -0.43
CA SER A 70 -11.30 37.74 -1.09
C SER A 70 -12.78 37.44 -0.80
N ASN A 71 -13.33 38.29 0.07
CA ASN A 71 -14.69 38.83 0.16
C ASN A 71 -15.74 38.54 -0.96
N VAL A 72 -16.95 38.15 -0.52
CA VAL A 72 -18.30 38.51 -1.03
C VAL A 72 -18.87 37.83 -2.29
N ASN A 73 -19.90 37.03 -2.00
CA ASN A 73 -21.19 36.90 -2.68
C ASN A 73 -21.31 36.08 -3.98
N GLY A 74 -22.12 35.02 -3.87
CA GLY A 74 -23.13 34.76 -4.88
C GLY A 74 -22.94 33.48 -5.69
N SER A 75 -23.80 32.51 -5.38
CA SER A 75 -24.42 31.59 -6.35
C SER A 75 -23.57 30.45 -6.92
N ASN A 76 -23.94 29.25 -6.49
CA ASN A 76 -24.22 28.08 -7.32
C ASN A 76 -23.29 27.81 -8.52
N ASN A 77 -22.40 26.82 -8.39
CA ASN A 77 -22.58 25.48 -8.96
C ASN A 77 -21.26 24.70 -9.06
N MET A 78 -21.38 23.38 -8.92
CA MET A 78 -20.35 22.35 -9.11
C MET A 78 -19.28 22.31 -8.01
N ALA A 79 -19.67 21.74 -6.86
CA ALA A 79 -18.76 21.26 -5.85
C ALA A 79 -17.74 20.30 -6.48
N GLY A 80 -16.48 20.73 -6.49
CA GLY A 80 -15.34 19.93 -6.91
C GLY A 80 -15.30 18.63 -6.13
N GLN A 81 -15.27 17.51 -6.86
CA GLN A 81 -14.81 16.25 -6.32
C GLN A 81 -13.37 16.44 -5.86
N SER A 82 -13.21 16.51 -4.53
CA SER A 82 -11.93 16.55 -3.85
C SER A 82 -11.00 15.48 -4.44
N SER A 83 -9.75 15.82 -4.70
CA SER A 83 -8.72 14.86 -5.15
C SER A 83 -8.60 13.63 -4.24
N VAL A 84 -8.98 13.79 -2.96
CA VAL A 84 -9.09 12.72 -1.95
C VAL A 84 -10.20 11.72 -2.31
N ASP A 85 -11.32 12.19 -2.85
CA ASP A 85 -12.47 11.34 -3.23
C ASP A 85 -12.10 10.41 -4.41
N LEU A 86 -11.35 10.92 -5.40
CA LEU A 86 -10.81 10.09 -6.49
C LEU A 86 -9.74 9.09 -6.03
N ALA A 87 -8.91 9.45 -5.05
CA ALA A 87 -7.88 8.55 -4.52
C ALA A 87 -8.51 7.38 -3.74
N LEU A 88 -9.49 7.66 -2.88
CA LEU A 88 -10.26 6.66 -2.15
C LEU A 88 -11.05 5.74 -3.11
N GLN A 89 -11.59 6.29 -4.19
CA GLN A 89 -12.31 5.51 -5.19
C GLN A 89 -11.40 4.54 -5.95
N ARG A 90 -10.16 4.94 -6.25
CA ARG A 90 -9.18 4.00 -6.84
C ARG A 90 -8.74 2.92 -5.86
N GLU A 91 -8.50 3.27 -4.60
CA GLU A 91 -8.07 2.31 -3.59
C GLU A 91 -9.16 1.24 -3.34
N THR A 92 -10.42 1.67 -3.23
CA THR A 92 -11.55 0.75 -3.09
C THR A 92 -11.71 -0.18 -4.30
N GLU A 93 -11.47 0.32 -5.53
CA GLU A 93 -11.52 -0.53 -6.72
C GLU A 93 -10.39 -1.57 -6.76
N VAL A 94 -9.18 -1.20 -6.33
CA VAL A 94 -8.03 -2.12 -6.24
C VAL A 94 -8.30 -3.21 -5.20
N LEU A 95 -8.79 -2.83 -4.01
CA LEU A 95 -9.16 -3.78 -2.96
C LEU A 95 -10.25 -4.73 -3.45
N ARG A 96 -11.26 -4.23 -4.18
CA ARG A 96 -12.31 -5.08 -4.77
C ARG A 96 -11.74 -6.09 -5.75
N LYS A 97 -10.88 -5.66 -6.68
CA LYS A 97 -10.24 -6.57 -7.65
C LYS A 97 -9.36 -7.62 -6.97
N GLN A 98 -8.65 -7.24 -5.91
CA GLN A 98 -7.85 -8.19 -5.14
C GLN A 98 -8.73 -9.23 -4.43
N ASN A 99 -9.85 -8.81 -3.86
CA ASN A 99 -10.81 -9.70 -3.23
C ASN A 99 -11.43 -10.67 -4.24
N GLU A 100 -11.85 -10.19 -5.41
CA GLU A 100 -12.38 -11.03 -6.50
C GLU A 100 -11.36 -12.06 -6.97
N PHE A 101 -10.09 -11.69 -7.08
CA PHE A 101 -9.02 -12.63 -7.45
C PHE A 101 -8.84 -13.72 -6.38
N GLN A 102 -8.80 -13.34 -5.10
CA GLN A 102 -8.70 -14.30 -3.99
C GLN A 102 -9.91 -15.25 -3.96
N GLN A 103 -11.12 -14.73 -4.19
CA GLN A 103 -12.34 -15.54 -4.25
C GLN A 103 -12.26 -16.60 -5.37
N LYS A 104 -11.81 -16.21 -6.57
CA LYS A 104 -11.61 -17.15 -7.69
C LYS A 104 -10.57 -18.22 -7.39
N LEU A 105 -9.50 -17.87 -6.67
CA LEU A 105 -8.47 -18.81 -6.27
C LEU A 105 -9.03 -19.88 -5.31
N ILE A 106 -9.81 -19.43 -4.32
CA ILE A 106 -10.48 -20.32 -3.36
C ILE A 106 -11.45 -21.26 -4.08
N GLU A 107 -12.25 -20.74 -5.00
CA GLU A 107 -13.23 -21.52 -5.75
C GLU A 107 -12.56 -22.59 -6.63
N ALA A 108 -11.45 -22.23 -7.28
CA ALA A 108 -10.65 -23.18 -8.05
C ALA A 108 -10.05 -24.29 -7.16
N GLN A 109 -9.55 -23.95 -5.97
CA GLN A 109 -9.05 -24.93 -5.01
C GLN A 109 -10.15 -25.86 -4.50
N GLN A 110 -11.32 -25.31 -4.17
CA GLN A 110 -12.49 -26.12 -3.75
C GLN A 110 -12.90 -27.12 -4.84
N LYS A 111 -12.89 -26.69 -6.10
CA LYS A 111 -13.20 -27.57 -7.24
C LYS A 111 -12.18 -28.70 -7.41
N GLN A 112 -10.89 -28.40 -7.20
CA GLN A 112 -9.84 -29.43 -7.21
C GLN A 112 -10.02 -30.43 -6.07
N ILE A 113 -10.30 -29.96 -4.85
CA ILE A 113 -10.58 -30.82 -3.69
C ILE A 113 -11.78 -31.73 -3.97
N ALA A 114 -12.88 -31.18 -4.48
CA ALA A 114 -14.07 -31.96 -4.81
C ALA A 114 -13.79 -33.04 -5.86
N THR A 115 -12.96 -32.73 -6.86
CA THR A 115 -12.55 -33.69 -7.89
C THR A 115 -11.70 -34.83 -7.30
N LEU A 116 -10.74 -34.50 -6.43
CA LEU A 116 -9.91 -35.49 -5.75
C LEU A 116 -10.74 -36.41 -4.84
N LEU A 117 -11.70 -35.85 -4.11
CA LEU A 117 -12.63 -36.62 -3.29
C LEU A 117 -13.47 -37.57 -4.14
N ALA A 118 -14.02 -37.10 -5.26
CA ALA A 118 -14.82 -37.94 -6.16
C ALA A 118 -14.00 -39.10 -6.77
N LEU A 119 -12.73 -38.87 -7.11
CA LEU A 119 -11.82 -39.91 -7.59
C LEU A 119 -11.50 -40.93 -6.49
N ALA A 120 -11.25 -40.47 -5.26
CA ALA A 120 -11.01 -41.35 -4.12
C ALA A 120 -12.24 -42.24 -3.83
N SER A 121 -13.45 -41.66 -3.83
CA SER A 121 -14.68 -42.43 -3.64
C SER A 121 -14.92 -43.47 -4.73
N LYS A 122 -14.60 -43.18 -6.00
CA LYS A 122 -14.71 -44.16 -7.09
C LYS A 122 -13.74 -45.33 -6.98
N ASN A 123 -12.51 -45.10 -6.50
CA ASN A 123 -11.51 -46.16 -6.32
C ASN A 123 -11.84 -47.10 -5.14
N ILE A 124 -12.60 -46.64 -4.15
CA ILE A 124 -13.04 -47.46 -3.02
C ILE A 124 -14.20 -48.40 -3.42
N ILE A 125 -15.03 -48.01 -4.40
CA ILE A 125 -16.18 -48.82 -4.86
C ILE A 125 -15.76 -49.92 -5.85
N ASN A 126 -14.60 -49.78 -6.51
CA ASN A 126 -14.11 -50.72 -7.53
C ASN A 126 -13.07 -51.74 -7.01
N ASN A 127 -12.83 -51.81 -5.69
CA ASN A 127 -12.10 -52.90 -5.02
C ASN A 127 -13.08 -53.70 -4.15
#